data_AF-A0A1P8KIS1-F1
#
_entry.id   AF-A0A1P8KIS1-F1
#
_cell.length_a   1.000
_cell.length_b   1.000
_cell.length_c   1.000
_cell.angle_alpha   90.00
_cell.angle_beta   90.00
_cell.angle_gamma   90.00
#
_symmetry.space_group_name_H-M   'P 1'
#
loop_
_entity.id
_entity.type
_entity.pdbx_description
1 polymer ?
#
loop_
_entity_poly.entity_id
_entity_poly.type
_entity_poly.pdbx_seq_one_letter_code
_entity_poly.pdbx_strand_id
1 'polypeptide(L)'
;MISINSKRFKLIIKYGLIIFVVYLIGFVFFKLASFFKLAYEKDQLTTELQSKKQETLSLKRKVVNVKAKMVEVESKYIKKEEIDTKIKDIYKRMSVLDYNLKFLDSKKMCIDNYIIVTQLTARSEKGLRAGEGILSYLGEMKKSENNNTIYFVNYISKPKDIKK
;
A
#
# COMPACT_ATOMS: atom_id res chain seq x y z
N MET A 1 83.66 -25.05 -4.51
CA MET A 1 82.66 -25.88 -3.80
C MET A 1 82.52 -25.37 -2.39
N ILE A 2 81.36 -24.85 -2.00
CA ILE A 2 81.12 -24.41 -0.62
C ILE A 2 80.88 -25.67 0.23
N SER A 3 81.90 -26.07 0.99
CA SER A 3 81.83 -27.19 1.93
C SER A 3 80.99 -26.80 3.13
N ILE A 4 79.69 -27.09 3.09
CA ILE A 4 78.79 -26.90 4.23
C ILE A 4 79.07 -27.98 5.28
N ASN A 5 79.33 -27.55 6.52
CA ASN A 5 79.47 -28.45 7.66
C ASN A 5 78.15 -29.20 7.90
N SER A 6 78.15 -30.50 7.62
CA SER A 6 76.97 -31.38 7.67
C SER A 6 76.27 -31.39 9.03
N LYS A 7 76.99 -31.10 10.12
CA LYS A 7 76.42 -30.97 11.47
C LYS A 7 75.54 -29.72 11.62
N ARG A 8 75.97 -28.57 11.07
CA ARG A 8 75.19 -27.31 11.12
C ARG A 8 73.95 -27.38 10.21
N PHE A 9 74.09 -28.00 9.04
CA PHE A 9 72.97 -28.21 8.11
C PHE A 9 71.85 -29.07 8.71
N LYS A 10 72.20 -30.18 9.38
CA LYS A 10 71.21 -31.03 10.08
C LYS A 10 70.45 -30.29 11.19
N LEU A 11 71.12 -29.39 11.92
CA LEU A 11 70.46 -28.58 12.96
C LEU A 11 69.46 -27.58 12.37
N ILE A 12 69.84 -26.87 11.30
CA ILE A 12 68.95 -25.92 10.61
C ILE A 12 67.70 -26.62 10.09
N ILE A 13 67.86 -27.79 9.46
CA ILE A 13 66.73 -28.58 8.98
C ILE A 13 65.84 -29.02 10.14
N LYS A 14 66.42 -29.50 11.25
CA LYS A 14 65.65 -29.97 12.42
C LYS A 14 64.79 -28.85 13.02
N TYR A 15 65.35 -27.65 13.22
CA TYR A 15 64.59 -26.52 13.74
C TYR A 15 63.58 -25.97 12.72
N GLY A 16 63.93 -25.94 11.42
CA GLY A 16 63.00 -25.56 10.35
C GLY A 16 61.78 -26.47 10.28
N LEU A 17 61.97 -27.78 10.44
CA LEU A 17 60.89 -28.78 10.47
C LEU A 17 59.97 -28.58 11.68
N ILE A 18 60.53 -28.28 12.85
CA ILE A 18 59.74 -27.98 14.06
C ILE A 18 58.87 -26.72 13.86
N ILE A 19 59.46 -25.64 13.36
CA ILE A 19 58.72 -24.39 13.09
C ILE A 19 57.59 -24.63 12.07
N PHE A 20 57.86 -25.41 11.02
CA PHE A 20 56.87 -25.75 10.01
C PHE A 20 55.70 -26.56 10.59
N VAL A 21 55.98 -27.54 11.46
CA VAL A 21 54.94 -28.32 12.15
C VAL A 21 54.10 -27.44 13.07
N VAL A 22 54.71 -26.53 13.84
CA VAL A 22 53.98 -25.59 14.70
C VAL A 22 53.10 -24.66 13.87
N TYR A 23 53.60 -24.16 12.73
CA TYR A 23 52.82 -23.34 11.81
C TYR A 23 51.61 -24.10 11.23
N LEU A 24 51.80 -25.34 10.79
CA LEU A 24 50.71 -26.19 10.29
C LEU A 24 49.62 -26.39 11.35
N ILE A 25 50.02 -26.70 12.58
CA ILE A 25 49.08 -26.87 13.70
C ILE A 25 48.31 -25.56 13.95
N GLY A 26 49.02 -24.42 14.03
CA GLY A 26 48.39 -23.11 14.21
C GLY A 26 47.43 -22.73 13.08
N PHE A 27 47.79 -23.03 11.84
CA PHE A 27 46.94 -22.80 10.67
C PHE A 27 45.66 -23.64 10.71
N VAL A 28 45.76 -24.91 11.10
CA VAL A 28 44.61 -25.80 11.25
C VAL A 28 43.67 -25.27 12.34
N PHE A 29 44.18 -24.86 13.51
CA PHE A 29 43.36 -24.28 14.57
C PHE A 29 42.68 -22.98 14.13
N PHE A 30 43.39 -22.08 13.44
CA PHE A 30 42.81 -20.84 12.92
C PHE A 30 41.68 -21.10 11.91
N LYS A 31 41.89 -22.05 11.00
CA LYS A 31 40.86 -22.47 10.03
C LYS A 31 39.66 -23.10 10.72
N LEU A 32 39.88 -23.93 11.74
CA LEU A 32 38.82 -24.57 12.51
C LEU A 32 37.97 -23.53 13.26
N ALA A 33 38.61 -22.57 13.94
CA ALA A 33 37.91 -21.48 14.61
C ALA A 33 37.08 -20.62 13.64
N SER A 34 37.65 -20.28 12.47
CA SER A 34 36.95 -19.54 11.43
C SER A 34 35.74 -20.31 10.88
N PHE A 35 35.89 -21.63 10.70
CA PHE A 35 34.81 -22.49 10.25
C PHE A 35 33.65 -22.55 11.25
N PHE A 36 33.95 -22.71 12.54
CA PHE A 36 32.92 -22.69 13.58
C PHE A 36 32.18 -21.35 13.66
N LYS A 37 32.90 -20.22 13.56
CA LYS A 37 32.28 -18.90 13.51
C LYS A 37 31.34 -18.77 12.32
N LEU A 38 31.77 -19.18 11.13
CA LEU A 38 30.97 -19.11 9.91
C LEU A 38 29.76 -20.04 9.95
N ALA A 39 29.90 -21.23 10.55
CA ALA A 39 28.79 -22.16 10.75
C ALA A 39 27.72 -21.56 11.69
N TYR A 40 28.14 -20.91 12.78
CA TYR A 40 27.23 -20.25 13.71
C TYR A 40 26.49 -19.06 13.08
N GLU A 41 27.21 -18.18 12.37
CA GLU A 41 26.60 -17.06 11.65
C GLU A 41 25.59 -17.54 10.59
N LYS A 42 25.92 -18.61 9.87
CA LYS A 42 25.00 -19.22 8.89
C LYS A 42 23.73 -19.75 9.54
N ASP A 43 23.84 -20.39 10.70
CA ASP A 43 22.68 -20.96 11.41
C ASP A 43 21.75 -19.86 11.96
N GLN A 44 22.34 -18.80 12.52
CA GLN A 44 21.59 -17.61 12.95
C GLN A 44 20.85 -16.96 11.77
N LEU A 45 21.56 -16.71 10.65
CA LEU A 45 20.95 -16.12 9.45
C LEU A 45 19.84 -17.00 8.88
N THR A 46 20.01 -18.32 8.91
CA THR A 46 18.98 -19.27 8.43
C THR A 46 17.74 -19.21 9.31
N THR A 47 17.91 -19.16 10.62
CA THR A 47 16.81 -19.05 11.58
C THR A 47 16.07 -17.72 11.44
N GLU A 48 16.80 -16.61 11.33
CA GLU A 48 16.20 -15.29 11.12
C GLU A 48 15.44 -15.24 9.79
N LEU A 49 16.02 -15.79 8.72
CA LEU A 49 15.37 -15.84 7.41
C LEU A 49 14.08 -16.67 7.44
N GLN A 50 14.07 -17.80 8.15
CA GLN A 50 12.87 -18.62 8.33
C GLN A 50 11.77 -17.85 9.09
N SER A 51 12.14 -17.16 10.18
CA SER A 51 11.22 -16.31 10.94
C SER A 51 10.63 -15.20 10.06
N LYS A 52 11.48 -14.45 9.35
CA LYS A 52 11.06 -13.37 8.44
C LYS A 52 10.18 -13.88 7.30
N LYS A 53 10.46 -15.07 6.77
CA LYS A 53 9.61 -15.73 5.76
C LYS A 53 8.23 -16.04 6.32
N GLN A 54 8.15 -16.55 7.55
CA GLN A 54 6.87 -16.84 8.21
C GLN A 54 6.07 -15.57 8.51
N GLU A 55 6.73 -14.51 9.01
CA GLU A 55 6.13 -13.19 9.20
C GLU A 55 5.54 -12.67 7.87
N THR A 56 6.32 -12.73 6.79
CA THR A 56 5.91 -12.27 5.45
C THR A 56 4.71 -13.06 4.94
N LEU A 57 4.69 -14.39 5.09
CA LEU A 57 3.56 -15.23 4.70
C LEU A 57 2.30 -14.90 5.49
N SER A 58 2.44 -14.66 6.80
CA SER A 58 1.32 -14.26 7.65
C SER A 58 0.73 -12.91 7.24
N LEU A 59 1.60 -11.94 6.91
CA LEU A 59 1.19 -10.63 6.44
C LEU A 59 0.51 -10.72 5.07
N LYS A 60 1.06 -11.52 4.14
CA LYS A 60 0.45 -11.76 2.84
C LYS A 60 -0.97 -12.32 2.96
N ARG A 61 -1.20 -13.28 3.88
CA ARG A 61 -2.54 -13.80 4.16
C ARG A 61 -3.47 -12.72 4.72
N LYS A 62 -3.00 -11.88 5.65
CA LYS A 62 -3.78 -10.75 6.18
C LYS A 62 -4.18 -9.78 5.06
N VAL A 63 -3.26 -9.43 4.16
CA VAL A 63 -3.54 -8.55 3.01
C VAL A 63 -4.59 -9.16 2.09
N VAL A 64 -4.50 -10.46 1.77
CA VAL A 64 -5.51 -11.15 0.96
C VAL A 64 -6.88 -11.13 1.63
N ASN A 65 -6.95 -11.39 2.94
CA ASN A 65 -8.20 -11.36 3.69
C ASN A 65 -8.82 -9.96 3.74
N VAL A 66 -8.00 -8.92 3.95
CA VAL A 66 -8.49 -7.53 3.92
C VAL A 66 -8.99 -7.17 2.53
N LYS A 67 -8.27 -7.56 1.46
CA LYS A 67 -8.70 -7.34 0.08
C LYS A 67 -10.04 -8.01 -0.20
N ALA A 68 -10.25 -9.24 0.26
CA ALA A 68 -11.52 -9.94 0.13
C ALA A 68 -12.66 -9.21 0.87
N LYS A 69 -12.42 -8.76 2.09
CA LYS A 69 -13.39 -7.95 2.85
C LYS A 69 -13.71 -6.62 2.16
N MET A 70 -12.72 -5.95 1.56
CA MET A 70 -12.97 -4.71 0.81
C MET A 70 -13.89 -4.95 -0.40
N VAL A 71 -13.68 -6.04 -1.14
CA VAL A 71 -14.56 -6.42 -2.26
C VAL A 71 -15.98 -6.73 -1.76
N GLU A 72 -16.11 -7.45 -0.65
CA GLU A 72 -17.41 -7.72 -0.03
C GLU A 72 -18.11 -6.42 0.37
N VAL A 73 -17.41 -5.51 1.04
CA VAL A 73 -17.96 -4.21 1.44
C VAL A 73 -18.35 -3.40 0.20
N GLU A 74 -17.49 -3.30 -0.81
CA GLU A 74 -17.77 -2.55 -2.04
C GLU A 74 -19.02 -3.07 -2.77
N SER A 75 -19.26 -4.38 -2.77
CA SER A 75 -20.46 -4.97 -3.37
C SER A 75 -21.77 -4.53 -2.69
N LYS A 76 -21.71 -4.11 -1.42
CA LYS A 76 -22.87 -3.60 -0.66
C LYS A 76 -23.18 -2.15 -1.03
N TYR A 77 -22.24 -1.40 -1.60
CA TYR A 77 -22.47 0.00 -1.98
C TYR A 77 -22.97 0.13 -3.43
N ILE A 78 -23.57 1.29 -3.71
CA ILE A 78 -24.05 1.61 -5.05
C ILE A 78 -22.86 1.88 -5.97
N LYS A 79 -22.91 1.36 -7.20
CA LYS A 79 -21.89 1.62 -8.22
C LYS A 79 -22.05 3.04 -8.79
N LYS A 80 -20.97 3.58 -9.35
CA LYS A 80 -20.97 4.93 -9.94
C LYS A 80 -22.08 5.09 -10.98
N GLU A 81 -22.22 4.13 -11.88
CA GLU A 81 -23.17 4.20 -13.00
C GLU A 81 -24.64 4.27 -12.53
N GLU A 82 -24.93 3.58 -11.43
CA GLU A 82 -26.26 3.59 -10.82
C GLU A 82 -26.55 4.92 -10.12
N ILE A 83 -25.54 5.54 -9.49
CA ILE A 83 -25.67 6.90 -8.93
C ILE A 83 -25.90 7.91 -10.04
N ASP A 84 -25.10 7.88 -11.11
CA ASP A 84 -25.20 8.84 -12.22
C ASP A 84 -26.60 8.83 -12.83
N THR A 85 -27.15 7.63 -13.03
CA THR A 85 -28.51 7.45 -13.56
C THR A 85 -29.56 8.01 -12.60
N LYS A 86 -29.49 7.65 -11.31
CA LYS A 86 -30.46 8.12 -10.30
C LYS A 86 -30.43 9.64 -10.11
N ILE A 87 -29.25 10.24 -10.05
CA ILE A 87 -29.10 11.69 -9.88
C ILE A 87 -29.61 12.43 -11.11
N LYS A 88 -29.29 11.95 -12.32
CA LYS A 88 -29.80 12.52 -13.57
C LYS A 88 -31.32 12.50 -13.62
N ASP A 89 -31.96 11.42 -13.18
CA ASP A 89 -33.41 11.29 -13.11
C ASP A 89 -34.05 12.17 -12.02
N ILE A 90 -33.38 12.34 -10.87
CA ILE A 90 -33.83 13.27 -9.83
C ILE A 90 -33.78 14.70 -10.35
N TYR A 91 -32.66 15.12 -10.93
CA TYR A 91 -32.51 16.49 -11.44
C TYR A 91 -33.47 16.81 -12.56
N LYS A 92 -33.70 15.86 -13.48
CA LYS A 92 -34.71 16.04 -14.54
C LYS A 92 -36.12 16.29 -13.98
N ARG A 93 -36.48 15.66 -12.85
CA ARG A 93 -37.78 15.83 -12.20
C ARG A 93 -37.86 17.09 -11.32
N MET A 94 -36.72 17.52 -10.75
CA MET A 94 -36.65 18.67 -9.86
C MET A 94 -36.42 19.99 -10.61
N SER A 95 -35.90 19.96 -11.84
CA SER A 95 -35.78 21.15 -12.67
C SER A 95 -37.15 21.74 -12.99
N VAL A 96 -37.33 23.01 -12.64
CA VAL A 96 -38.55 23.79 -12.85
C VAL A 96 -38.23 25.05 -13.66
N LEU A 97 -39.24 25.84 -14.03
CA LEU A 97 -39.05 27.07 -14.80
C LEU A 97 -38.10 28.08 -14.13
N ASP A 98 -38.09 28.12 -12.79
CA ASP A 98 -37.32 29.09 -11.99
C ASP A 98 -35.86 28.71 -11.77
N TYR A 99 -35.54 27.41 -11.79
CA TYR A 99 -34.17 26.90 -11.69
C TYR A 99 -34.02 25.56 -12.40
N ASN A 100 -32.84 25.35 -12.96
CA ASN A 100 -32.48 24.13 -13.68
C ASN A 100 -31.21 23.52 -13.08
N LEU A 101 -31.31 22.24 -12.72
CA LEU A 101 -30.22 21.41 -12.24
C LEU A 101 -29.76 20.50 -13.37
N LYS A 102 -28.47 20.54 -13.70
CA LYS A 102 -27.86 19.68 -14.70
C LYS A 102 -26.71 18.89 -14.07
N PHE A 103 -26.81 17.57 -14.15
CA PHE A 103 -25.72 16.68 -13.78
C PHE A 103 -24.62 16.75 -14.84
N LEU A 104 -23.38 16.96 -14.41
CA LEU A 104 -22.21 17.01 -15.30
C LEU A 104 -21.41 15.70 -15.23
N ASP A 105 -20.98 15.32 -14.03
CA ASP A 105 -20.22 14.09 -13.78
C ASP A 105 -20.29 13.73 -12.28
N SER A 106 -19.88 12.52 -11.93
CA SER A 106 -19.59 12.14 -10.56
C SER A 106 -18.20 11.51 -10.45
N LYS A 107 -17.50 11.75 -9.35
CA LYS A 107 -16.20 11.15 -9.08
C LYS A 107 -16.25 10.36 -7.78
N LYS A 108 -16.00 9.06 -7.86
CA LYS A 108 -15.85 8.19 -6.69
C LYS A 108 -14.57 8.58 -5.95
N MET A 109 -14.68 8.89 -4.67
CA MET A 109 -13.54 9.18 -3.79
C MET A 109 -13.24 7.99 -2.88
N CYS A 110 -14.27 7.45 -2.23
CA CYS A 110 -14.18 6.28 -1.35
C CYS A 110 -15.22 5.23 -1.76
N ILE A 111 -15.29 4.12 -1.02
CA ILE A 111 -16.26 3.04 -1.27
C ILE A 111 -17.70 3.59 -1.19
N ASP A 112 -17.95 4.45 -0.21
CA ASP A 112 -19.24 5.05 0.12
C ASP A 112 -19.39 6.49 -0.39
N ASN A 113 -18.30 7.17 -0.76
CA ASN A 113 -18.31 8.60 -1.03
C ASN A 113 -18.11 8.97 -2.51
N TYR A 114 -18.96 9.87 -3.01
CA TYR A 114 -18.96 10.40 -4.36
C TYR A 114 -19.03 11.93 -4.36
N ILE A 115 -18.20 12.57 -5.18
CA ILE A 115 -18.35 14.00 -5.49
C ILE A 115 -19.19 14.13 -6.75
N ILE A 116 -20.37 14.73 -6.61
CA ILE A 116 -21.28 15.02 -7.71
C ILE A 116 -20.99 16.43 -8.22
N VAL A 117 -20.71 16.55 -9.51
CA VAL A 117 -20.51 17.83 -10.18
C VAL A 117 -21.82 18.22 -10.85
N THR A 118 -22.38 19.34 -10.41
CA THR A 118 -23.67 19.86 -10.84
C THR A 118 -23.56 21.27 -11.35
N GLN A 119 -24.30 21.58 -12.40
CA GLN A 119 -24.57 22.95 -12.82
C GLN A 119 -25.96 23.37 -12.35
N LEU A 120 -26.03 24.47 -11.61
CA LEU A 120 -27.26 25.11 -11.16
C LEU A 120 -27.39 26.48 -11.85
N THR A 121 -28.46 26.66 -12.59
CA THR A 121 -28.84 27.94 -13.19
C THR A 121 -30.22 28.34 -12.70
N ALA A 122 -30.38 29.57 -12.22
CA ALA A 122 -31.66 30.07 -11.72
C ALA A 122 -32.01 31.43 -12.34
N ARG A 123 -33.31 31.71 -12.50
CA ARG A 123 -33.83 32.98 -13.02
C ARG A 123 -34.11 34.01 -11.92
N SER A 124 -34.34 33.53 -10.70
CA SER A 124 -34.65 34.34 -9.53
C SER A 124 -33.75 33.96 -8.35
N GLU A 125 -33.52 34.87 -7.40
CA GLU A 125 -32.76 34.59 -6.18
C GLU A 125 -33.44 33.48 -5.34
N LYS A 126 -34.78 33.47 -5.32
CA LYS A 126 -35.56 32.42 -4.66
C LYS A 126 -35.33 31.06 -5.33
N GLY A 127 -35.28 31.02 -6.67
CA GLY A 127 -34.94 29.81 -7.42
C GLY A 127 -33.52 29.32 -7.17
N LEU A 128 -32.56 30.25 -7.02
CA LEU A 128 -31.18 29.89 -6.68
C LEU A 128 -31.11 29.23 -5.30
N ARG A 129 -31.71 29.85 -4.27
CA ARG A 129 -31.77 29.28 -2.91
C ARG A 129 -32.49 27.93 -2.87
N ALA A 130 -33.54 27.75 -3.67
CA ALA A 130 -34.24 26.47 -3.79
C ALA A 130 -33.34 25.38 -4.38
N GLY A 131 -32.61 25.69 -5.47
CA GLY A 131 -31.64 24.78 -6.06
C GLY A 131 -30.51 24.41 -5.11
N GLU A 132 -29.94 25.38 -4.39
CA GLU A 132 -28.93 25.15 -3.35
C GLU A 132 -29.50 24.31 -2.19
N GLY A 133 -30.76 24.50 -1.83
CA GLY A 133 -31.47 23.67 -0.84
C GLY A 133 -31.52 22.18 -1.24
N ILE A 134 -31.75 21.89 -2.53
CA ILE A 134 -31.74 20.50 -3.03
C ILE A 134 -30.33 19.91 -2.97
N LEU A 135 -29.31 20.68 -3.37
CA LEU A 135 -27.93 20.23 -3.34
C LEU A 135 -27.43 19.96 -1.92
N SER A 136 -27.78 20.84 -0.97
CA SER A 136 -27.44 20.67 0.44
C SER A 136 -28.16 19.49 1.10
N TYR A 137 -29.38 19.15 0.64
CA TYR A 137 -30.08 17.94 1.11
C TYR A 137 -29.36 16.66 0.66
N LEU A 138 -28.76 16.67 -0.52
CA LEU A 138 -27.98 15.53 -1.02
C LEU A 138 -26.66 15.36 -0.25
N GLY A 139 -26.02 16.46 0.16
CA GLY A 139 -24.81 16.42 0.94
C GLY A 139 -24.13 17.78 1.08
N GLU A 140 -22.88 17.78 1.53
CA GLU A 140 -22.11 19.01 1.69
C GLU A 140 -21.79 19.62 0.32
N MET A 141 -22.26 20.84 0.07
CA MET A 141 -22.08 21.52 -1.20
C MET A 141 -20.98 22.59 -1.13
N LYS A 142 -20.13 22.64 -2.15
CA LYS A 142 -19.14 23.70 -2.36
C LYS A 142 -19.31 24.30 -3.75
N LYS A 143 -19.43 25.61 -3.81
CA LYS A 143 -19.48 26.37 -5.08
C LYS A 143 -18.08 26.47 -5.69
N SER A 144 -17.99 26.38 -7.01
CA SER A 144 -16.73 26.59 -7.73
C SER A 144 -16.28 28.05 -7.64
N GLU A 145 -15.00 28.27 -7.36
CA GLU A 145 -14.39 29.60 -7.33
C GLU A 145 -14.30 30.22 -8.74
N ASN A 146 -14.17 29.38 -9.77
CA ASN A 146 -13.98 29.81 -11.15
C ASN A 146 -15.30 29.94 -11.93
N ASN A 147 -16.39 29.31 -11.46
CA ASN A 147 -17.67 29.32 -12.16
C ASN A 147 -18.85 29.32 -11.20
N ASN A 148 -19.58 30.43 -11.18
CA ASN A 148 -20.69 30.66 -10.26
C ASN A 148 -21.91 29.76 -10.47
N THR A 149 -21.94 28.98 -11.54
CA THR A 149 -23.02 28.02 -11.84
C THR A 149 -22.64 26.59 -11.48
N ILE A 150 -21.38 26.30 -11.18
CA ILE A 150 -20.90 24.94 -10.88
C ILE A 150 -20.81 24.73 -9.38
N TYR A 151 -21.37 23.61 -8.94
CA TYR A 151 -21.39 23.16 -7.55
C TYR A 151 -20.87 21.73 -7.46
N PHE A 152 -20.12 21.46 -6.40
CA PHE A 152 -19.61 20.15 -6.03
C PHE A 152 -20.37 19.69 -4.80
N VAL A 153 -21.01 18.52 -4.86
CA VAL A 153 -21.77 17.95 -3.74
C VAL A 153 -21.09 16.68 -3.28
N ASN A 154 -20.70 16.65 -2.01
CA ASN A 154 -20.12 15.49 -1.34
C ASN A 154 -21.25 14.55 -0.87
N TYR A 155 -21.51 13.50 -1.65
CA TYR A 155 -22.59 12.54 -1.42
C TYR A 155 -22.07 11.24 -0.79
N ILE A 156 -22.52 10.97 0.44
CA ILE A 156 -22.23 9.73 1.15
C ILE A 156 -23.37 8.74 0.91
N SER A 157 -23.08 7.71 0.11
CA SER A 157 -24.01 6.63 -0.21
C SER A 157 -24.18 5.69 0.98
N LYS A 158 -25.43 5.27 1.19
CA LYS A 158 -25.76 4.22 2.17
C LYS A 158 -25.58 2.84 1.53
N PRO A 159 -25.20 1.81 2.30
CA PRO A 159 -25.19 0.45 1.80
C PRO A 159 -26.60 0.06 1.33
N LYS A 160 -26.67 -0.75 0.28
CA LYS A 160 -27.93 -1.34 -0.19
C LYS A 160 -28.51 -2.19 0.92
N ASP A 161 -29.79 -1.98 1.23
CA ASP A 161 -30.53 -2.89 2.09
C ASP A 161 -30.61 -4.24 1.36
N ILE A 162 -29.71 -5.16 1.75
CA ILE A 162 -29.83 -6.55 1.36
C ILE A 162 -31.02 -7.07 2.16
N LYS A 163 -32.21 -7.06 1.55
CA LYS A 163 -33.34 -7.82 2.07
C LYS A 163 -32.86 -9.26 2.21
N LYS A 164 -32.68 -9.70 3.46
CA LYS A 164 -32.45 -11.11 3.80
C LYS A 164 -33.72 -11.90 3.52
#